data_AF-A0A3C1GJ97-F1
#
_entry.id   AF-A0A3C1GJ97-F1
#
_cell.length_a   1.000
_cell.length_b   1.000
_cell.length_c   1.000
_cell.angle_alpha   90.00
_cell.angle_beta   90.00
_cell.angle_gamma   90.00
#
_symmetry.space_group_name_H-M   'P 1'
#
loop_
_entity.id
_entity.type
_entity.pdbx_description
1 polymer ?
#
loop_
_entity_poly.entity_id
_entity_poly.type
_entity_poly.pdbx_seq_one_letter_code
_entity_poly.pdbx_strand_id
1 'polypeptide(L)'
;MLAGLGVGSLVLVLMFVLLRSGALRIPIRPFFMVTSVLLYYLAFVFAGRGIRELQASGLVGATPASWIPTWDVLGLYPTWESVALQAVLVGAAAVAVAHLFRRRGKRASAEVVHP
;
A
#
# COMPACT_ATOMS: atom_id res chain seq x y z
N MET A 1 25.63 -25.67 22.19
CA MET A 1 24.33 -26.07 21.56
C MET A 1 23.15 -25.91 22.52
N LEU A 2 23.15 -26.56 23.69
CA LEU A 2 22.00 -26.52 24.63
C LEU A 2 21.68 -25.11 25.17
N ALA A 3 22.68 -24.28 25.45
CA ALA A 3 22.47 -22.90 25.89
C ALA A 3 21.78 -22.03 24.82
N GLY A 4 22.16 -22.19 23.54
CA GLY A 4 21.51 -21.49 22.43
C GLY A 4 20.07 -21.95 22.22
N LEU A 5 19.79 -23.24 22.41
CA LEU A 5 18.45 -23.80 22.35
C LEU A 5 17.56 -23.27 23.49
N GLY A 6 18.13 -23.13 24.70
CA GLY A 6 17.44 -22.55 25.84
C GLY A 6 17.08 -21.08 25.64
N VAL A 7 18.04 -20.27 25.18
CA VAL A 7 17.83 -18.85 24.89
C VAL A 7 16.81 -18.66 23.75
N GLY A 8 16.96 -19.42 22.66
CA GLY A 8 16.02 -19.37 21.52
C GLY A 8 14.59 -19.74 21.94
N SER A 9 14.43 -20.80 22.74
CA SER A 9 13.12 -21.21 23.25
C SER A 9 12.49 -20.14 24.15
N LEU A 10 13.29 -19.51 25.02
CA LEU A 10 12.83 -18.44 25.90
C LEU A 10 12.34 -17.22 25.09
N VAL A 11 13.09 -16.82 24.06
CA VAL A 11 12.70 -15.72 23.15
C VAL A 11 11.42 -16.07 22.40
N LEU A 12 11.28 -17.31 21.92
CA LEU A 12 10.08 -17.75 21.22
C LEU A 12 8.84 -17.70 22.10
N VAL A 13 8.95 -18.19 23.35
CA VAL A 13 7.85 -18.14 24.33
C VAL A 13 7.48 -16.69 24.65
N LEU A 14 8.47 -15.81 24.85
CA LEU A 14 8.22 -14.40 25.12
C LEU A 14 7.50 -13.72 23.94
N MET A 15 7.96 -13.97 22.71
CA MET A 15 7.34 -13.44 21.49
C MET A 15 5.92 -13.98 21.32
N PHE A 16 5.71 -15.27 21.59
CA PHE A 16 4.39 -15.90 21.56
C PHE A 16 3.42 -15.26 22.55
N VAL A 17 3.86 -14.95 23.78
CA VAL A 17 3.02 -14.28 24.78
C VAL A 17 2.72 -12.83 24.38
N LEU A 18 3.70 -12.09 23.87
CA LEU A 18 3.49 -10.74 23.34
C LEU A 18 2.49 -10.74 22.18
N LEU A 19 2.70 -11.63 21.20
CA LEU A 19 1.83 -11.78 20.06
C LEU A 19 0.45 -12.26 20.49
N ARG A 20 0.32 -13.22 21.38
CA ARG A 20 -0.99 -13.67 21.87
C ARG A 20 -1.73 -12.56 22.59
N SER A 21 -1.05 -11.81 23.45
CA SER A 21 -1.67 -10.72 24.22
C SER A 21 -2.05 -9.53 23.33
N GLY A 22 -1.23 -9.19 22.33
CA GLY A 22 -1.48 -8.10 21.38
C GLY A 22 -2.41 -8.49 20.22
N ALA A 23 -2.25 -9.68 19.64
CA ALA A 23 -3.01 -10.16 18.47
C ALA A 23 -4.47 -10.44 18.78
N LEU A 24 -4.80 -10.84 20.02
CA LEU A 24 -6.20 -11.06 20.44
C LEU A 24 -7.04 -9.76 20.46
N ARG A 25 -6.41 -8.59 20.38
CA ARG A 25 -7.09 -7.29 20.27
C ARG A 25 -6.78 -6.53 18.98
N ILE A 26 -6.08 -7.11 18.00
CA ILE A 26 -5.88 -6.43 16.72
C ILE A 26 -7.25 -6.32 16.06
N PRO A 27 -7.83 -5.12 15.94
CA PRO A 27 -9.06 -4.96 15.23
C PRO A 27 -8.69 -5.22 13.75
N ILE A 28 -9.23 -6.30 13.16
CA ILE A 28 -8.86 -6.75 11.80
C ILE A 28 -9.04 -5.62 10.78
N ARG A 29 -9.99 -4.71 11.02
CA ARG A 29 -10.30 -3.56 10.16
C ARG A 29 -9.13 -2.57 10.00
N PRO A 30 -8.57 -1.96 11.05
CA PRO A 30 -7.42 -1.05 10.94
C PRO A 30 -6.15 -1.75 10.48
N PHE A 31 -5.87 -2.99 10.91
CA PHE A 31 -4.68 -3.72 10.43
C PHE A 31 -4.71 -3.90 8.90
N PHE A 32 -5.85 -4.37 8.37
CA PHE A 32 -5.99 -4.56 6.94
C PHE A 32 -5.98 -3.23 6.17
N MET A 33 -6.48 -2.15 6.78
CA MET A 33 -6.44 -0.82 6.16
C MET A 33 -5.00 -0.31 6.04
N VAL A 34 -4.20 -0.43 7.09
CA VAL A 34 -2.77 -0.04 7.05
C VAL A 34 -2.01 -0.88 6.03
N THR A 35 -2.18 -2.21 6.05
CA THR A 35 -1.48 -3.09 5.10
C THR A 35 -1.92 -2.83 3.66
N SER A 36 -3.21 -2.59 3.40
CA SER A 36 -3.72 -2.27 2.06
C SER A 36 -3.17 -0.94 1.54
N VAL A 37 -3.12 0.09 2.40
CA VAL A 37 -2.52 1.39 2.03
C VAL A 37 -1.04 1.22 1.71
N LEU A 38 -0.30 0.46 2.54
CA LEU A 38 1.11 0.18 2.31
C LEU A 38 1.34 -0.60 1.00
N LEU A 39 0.53 -1.64 0.76
CA LEU A 39 0.58 -2.43 -0.48
C LEU A 39 0.26 -1.57 -1.71
N TYR A 40 -0.74 -0.71 -1.62
CA TYR A 40 -1.11 0.20 -2.70
C TYR A 40 0.02 1.21 -2.98
N TYR A 41 0.60 1.80 -1.94
CA TYR A 41 1.77 2.67 -2.06
C TYR A 41 2.93 1.95 -2.75
N LEU A 42 3.23 0.71 -2.34
CA LEU A 42 4.33 -0.06 -2.90
C LEU A 42 4.09 -0.41 -4.38
N ALA A 43 2.85 -0.76 -4.75
CA ALA A 43 2.46 -0.98 -6.14
C ALA A 43 2.65 0.29 -6.99
N PHE A 44 2.32 1.46 -6.44
CA PHE A 44 2.53 2.74 -7.12
C PHE A 44 4.03 3.01 -7.39
N VAL A 45 4.88 2.80 -6.37
CA VAL A 45 6.34 2.95 -6.51
C VAL A 45 6.92 1.96 -7.50
N PHE A 46 6.49 0.69 -7.46
CA PHE A 46 6.96 -0.34 -8.40
C PHE A 46 6.53 -0.06 -9.84
N ALA A 47 5.32 0.45 -10.06
CA ALA A 47 4.87 0.83 -11.38
C ALA A 47 5.75 1.95 -11.99
N GLY A 48 6.03 3.00 -11.21
CA GLY A 48 6.88 4.11 -11.62
C GLY A 48 8.34 3.70 -11.85
N ARG A 49 8.90 2.84 -10.99
CA ARG A 49 10.26 2.32 -11.18
C ARG A 49 10.36 1.34 -12.35
N GLY A 50 9.37 0.47 -12.51
CA GLY A 50 9.31 -0.48 -13.62
C GLY A 50 9.25 0.21 -14.98
N ILE A 51 8.44 1.26 -15.14
CA ILE A 51 8.37 1.99 -16.42
C ILE A 51 9.71 2.67 -16.73
N ARG A 52 10.43 3.19 -15.72
CA ARG A 52 11.77 3.76 -15.90
C ARG A 52 12.79 2.72 -16.33
N GLU A 53 12.76 1.51 -15.77
CA GLU A 53 13.66 0.43 -16.19
C GLU A 53 13.37 -0.03 -17.63
N LEU A 54 12.09 -0.04 -18.03
CA LEU A 54 11.70 -0.31 -19.42
C LEU A 54 12.14 0.80 -20.38
N GLN A 55 12.11 2.06 -19.93
CA GLN A 55 12.66 3.19 -20.68
C GLN A 55 14.18 3.14 -20.77
N ALA A 56 14.86 2.75 -19.69
CA ALA A 56 16.33 2.61 -19.65
C ALA A 56 16.83 1.45 -20.52
N SER A 57 16.03 0.39 -20.68
CA SER A 57 16.32 -0.74 -21.56
C SER A 57 15.90 -0.51 -23.03
N GLY A 58 15.28 0.65 -23.34
CA GLY A 58 14.88 1.02 -24.69
C GLY A 58 13.63 0.32 -25.21
N LEU A 59 12.92 -0.46 -24.39
CA LEU A 59 11.67 -1.12 -24.77
C LEU A 59 10.47 -0.16 -24.82
N VAL A 60 10.52 0.93 -24.05
CA VAL A 60 9.45 1.93 -23.95
C VAL A 60 10.02 3.29 -24.31
N GLY A 61 9.30 4.05 -25.14
CA GLY A 61 9.65 5.44 -25.45
C GLY A 61 9.75 6.27 -24.17
N ALA A 62 10.76 7.14 -24.11
CA ALA A 62 10.89 8.11 -23.04
C ALA A 62 10.70 9.48 -23.67
N THR A 63 9.50 10.04 -23.53
CA THR A 63 9.23 11.39 -24.01
C THR A 63 9.46 12.37 -22.86
N PRO A 64 10.58 13.11 -22.82
CA PRO A 64 10.93 13.90 -21.66
C PRO A 64 9.98 15.10 -21.51
N ALA A 65 9.41 15.23 -20.32
CA ALA A 65 8.61 16.37 -19.91
C ALA A 65 9.49 17.30 -19.08
N SER A 66 10.08 18.32 -19.73
CA SER A 66 11.06 19.25 -19.15
C SER A 66 10.55 20.09 -17.97
N TRP A 67 9.23 20.13 -17.75
CA TRP A 67 8.60 20.93 -16.70
C TRP A 67 8.23 20.13 -15.43
N ILE A 68 8.48 18.81 -15.42
CA ILE A 68 8.04 17.92 -14.34
C ILE A 68 9.21 17.60 -13.40
N PRO A 69 9.12 17.90 -12.10
CA PRO A 69 10.18 17.55 -11.15
C PRO A 69 10.25 16.03 -10.91
N THR A 70 11.45 15.51 -10.66
CA THR A 70 11.68 14.11 -10.27
C THR A 70 11.30 13.87 -8.81
N TRP A 71 10.53 12.81 -8.54
CA TRP A 71 10.20 12.37 -7.19
C TRP A 71 10.48 10.87 -7.04
N ASP A 72 11.73 10.53 -6.71
CA ASP A 72 12.22 9.14 -6.58
C ASP A 72 11.49 8.31 -5.52
N VAL A 73 10.95 8.97 -4.49
CA VAL A 73 10.19 8.34 -3.41
C VAL A 73 8.86 7.79 -3.93
N LEU A 74 8.23 8.50 -4.86
CA LEU A 74 6.98 8.09 -5.51
C LEU A 74 7.20 7.30 -6.81
N GLY A 75 8.44 7.25 -7.31
CA GLY A 75 8.73 6.75 -8.66
C GLY A 75 8.19 7.65 -9.77
N LEU A 76 8.01 8.95 -9.49
CA LEU A 76 7.56 9.98 -10.43
C LEU A 76 8.77 10.45 -11.23
N TYR A 77 8.78 10.14 -12.52
CA TYR A 77 9.84 10.51 -13.44
C TYR A 77 9.35 11.54 -14.47
N PRO A 78 10.24 12.35 -15.05
CA PRO A 78 9.88 13.42 -15.99
C PRO A 78 9.61 12.86 -17.39
N THR A 79 8.74 11.85 -17.51
CA THR A 79 8.29 11.30 -18.79
C THR A 79 6.76 11.28 -18.86
N TRP A 80 6.20 11.55 -20.04
CA TRP A 80 4.74 11.55 -20.24
C TRP A 80 4.12 10.17 -19.95
N GLU A 81 4.85 9.09 -20.25
CA GLU A 81 4.40 7.73 -19.97
C GLU A 81 4.29 7.46 -18.45
N SER A 82 5.25 7.89 -17.63
CA SER A 82 5.17 7.68 -16.18
C SER A 82 4.07 8.52 -15.53
N VAL A 83 3.88 9.75 -16.02
CA VAL A 83 2.84 10.67 -15.51
C VAL A 83 1.45 10.15 -15.84
N ALA A 84 1.23 9.64 -17.06
CA ALA A 84 -0.03 9.02 -17.44
C ALA A 84 -0.36 7.79 -16.57
N LEU A 85 0.64 6.93 -16.33
CA LEU A 85 0.47 5.75 -15.49
C LEU A 85 0.11 6.12 -14.04
N GLN A 86 0.78 7.12 -13.49
CA GLN A 86 0.50 7.62 -12.15
C GLN A 86 -0.85 8.32 -12.05
N ALA A 87 -1.28 9.05 -13.09
CA ALA A 87 -2.60 9.66 -13.16
C ALA A 87 -3.72 8.59 -13.14
N VAL A 88 -3.54 7.47 -13.86
CA VAL A 88 -4.48 6.34 -13.83
C VAL A 88 -4.55 5.73 -12.44
N LEU A 89 -3.40 5.52 -11.79
CA LEU A 89 -3.36 4.98 -10.43
C LEU A 89 -4.06 5.91 -9.44
N VAL A 90 -3.72 7.21 -9.42
CA VAL A 90 -4.37 8.21 -8.57
C VAL A 90 -5.88 8.25 -8.81
N GLY A 91 -6.32 8.17 -10.08
CA GLY A 91 -7.73 8.06 -10.43
C GLY A 91 -8.39 6.82 -9.83
N ALA A 92 -7.75 5.65 -9.93
CA ALA A 92 -8.24 4.42 -9.32
C ALA A 92 -8.31 4.50 -7.79
N ALA A 93 -7.33 5.13 -7.13
CA ALA A 93 -7.37 5.40 -5.70
C ALA A 93 -8.55 6.31 -5.32
N ALA A 94 -8.74 7.40 -6.06
CA ALA A 94 -9.85 8.34 -5.82
C ALA A 94 -11.21 7.64 -5.96
N VAL A 95 -11.39 6.80 -6.97
CA VAL A 95 -12.60 5.99 -7.16
C VAL A 95 -12.78 4.99 -6.01
N ALA A 96 -11.72 4.28 -5.60
CA ALA A 96 -11.79 3.33 -4.49
C ALA A 96 -12.19 4.02 -3.18
N VAL A 97 -11.60 5.18 -2.89
CA VAL A 97 -11.94 6.00 -1.71
C VAL A 97 -13.37 6.51 -1.80
N ALA A 98 -13.79 7.10 -2.92
CA ALA A 98 -15.16 7.57 -3.12
C ALA A 98 -16.20 6.44 -2.96
N HIS A 99 -15.88 5.24 -3.46
CA HIS A 99 -16.74 4.07 -3.33
C HIS A 99 -16.81 3.58 -1.86
N LEU A 100 -15.71 3.66 -1.11
CA LEU A 100 -15.69 3.35 0.32
C LEU A 100 -16.57 4.34 1.12
N PHE A 101 -16.48 5.63 0.83
CA PHE A 101 -17.32 6.66 1.46
C PHE A 101 -18.81 6.46 1.12
N ARG A 102 -19.15 6.17 -0.15
CA ARG A 102 -20.54 5.86 -0.54
C ARG A 102 -21.09 4.59 0.11
N ARG A 103 -20.25 3.56 0.32
CA ARG A 103 -20.66 2.33 1.02
C ARG A 103 -20.87 2.53 2.52
N ARG A 104 -20.14 3.44 3.17
CA ARG A 104 -20.38 3.80 4.58
C ARG A 104 -21.71 4.54 4.76
N GLY A 105 -22.07 5.44 3.84
CA GLY A 105 -23.37 6.15 3.88
C GLY A 105 -24.58 5.22 3.76
N LYS A 106 -24.51 4.17 2.93
CA LYS A 106 -25.60 3.19 2.78
C LYS A 106 -25.82 2.29 4.01
N ARG A 107 -24.77 2.01 4.80
CA ARG A 107 -24.89 1.24 6.06
C ARG A 107 -25.52 2.05 7.18
N ALA A 108 -25.24 3.36 7.24
CA ALA A 108 -25.84 4.25 8.24
C ALA A 108 -27.36 4.41 8.05
N SER A 109 -27.86 4.44 6.81
CA SER A 109 -29.31 4.48 6.54
C SER A 109 -30.04 3.16 6.80
N ALA A 110 -29.36 2.01 6.81
CA ALA A 110 -29.99 0.72 7.10
C ALA A 110 -30.18 0.47 8.61
N GLU A 111 -29.39 1.13 9.47
CA GLU A 111 -29.47 1.00 10.93
C GLU A 111 -30.59 1.86 11.55
N VAL A 112 -31.04 2.91 10.85
CA VAL A 112 -32.08 3.84 11.32
C VAL A 112 -33.50 3.39 10.93
N VAL A 113 -33.65 2.42 10.02
CA VAL A 113 -34.95 2.02 9.42
C VAL A 113 -35.63 0.84 10.15
N HIS A 114 -34.99 0.23 11.15
CA HIS A 114 -35.62 -0.81 11.99
C HIS A 114 -35.75 -0.36 13.47
N PRO A 115 -36.76 0.47 13.81
CA PRO A 115 -37.40 0.47 15.12
C PRO A 115 -38.47 -0.63 15.24
#